data_AF-A0A1G4EKU6-F1
#
_entry.id   AF-A0A1G4EKU6-F1
#
_cell.length_a   1.000
_cell.length_b   1.000
_cell.length_c   1.000
_cell.angle_alpha   90.00
_cell.angle_beta   90.00
_cell.angle_gamma   90.00
#
_symmetry.space_group_name_H-M   'P 1'
#
loop_
_entity.id
_entity.type
_entity.pdbx_description
1 polymer ?
#
loop_
_entity_poly.entity_id
_entity_poly.type
_entity_poly.pdbx_seq_one_letter_code
_entity_poly.pdbx_strand_id
1 'polypeptide(L)'
;MSLSSAMRKYEYDSINERMLDHWWNPNYPNDIVTQSLRCYSVEEISDLCTEAGLSIVGFFPGGAFDFEQSRYKEQASLYDCLSYRIKVKKK
;
A
#
# COMPACT_ATOMS: atom_id res chain seq x y z
N MET A 1 -3.91 1.17 -25.26
CA MET A 1 -3.80 -0.26 -24.88
C MET A 1 -4.90 -0.54 -23.86
N SER A 2 -5.72 -1.55 -24.08
CA SER A 2 -6.67 -1.98 -23.05
C SER A 2 -5.91 -2.81 -21.99
N LEU A 3 -6.36 -2.79 -20.74
CA LEU A 3 -5.76 -3.62 -19.69
C LEU A 3 -5.74 -5.12 -20.08
N SER A 4 -6.70 -5.57 -20.87
CA SER A 4 -6.82 -6.96 -21.33
C SER A 4 -5.71 -7.41 -22.30
N SER A 5 -4.99 -6.48 -22.93
CA SER A 5 -3.93 -6.81 -23.90
C SER A 5 -2.51 -6.54 -23.37
N ALA A 6 -2.39 -6.10 -22.12
CA ALA A 6 -1.10 -5.84 -21.49
C ALA A 6 -0.48 -7.16 -21.01
N MET A 7 0.83 -7.29 -21.17
CA MET A 7 1.61 -8.31 -20.47
C MET A 7 1.77 -7.88 -19.01
N ARG A 8 1.77 -8.83 -18.08
CA ARG A 8 1.82 -8.57 -16.64
C ARG A 8 2.77 -9.52 -15.92
N LYS A 9 3.51 -9.02 -14.94
CA LYS A 9 4.33 -9.82 -14.02
C LYS A 9 4.18 -9.27 -12.60
N TYR A 10 3.92 -10.16 -11.66
CA TYR A 10 3.99 -9.85 -10.24
C TYR A 10 5.34 -10.27 -9.68
N GLU A 11 5.86 -9.47 -8.76
CA GLU A 11 7.09 -9.75 -8.04
C GLU A 11 6.94 -9.29 -6.59
N TYR A 12 7.64 -9.98 -5.68
CA TYR A 12 7.81 -9.52 -4.31
C TYR A 12 9.26 -9.11 -4.12
N ASP A 13 9.49 -7.83 -3.91
CA ASP A 13 10.79 -7.28 -3.53
C ASP A 13 10.96 -7.47 -2.02
N SER A 14 11.66 -8.54 -1.64
CA SER A 14 11.88 -8.91 -0.25
C SER A 14 12.86 -7.99 0.48
N ILE A 15 13.66 -7.19 -0.24
CA ILE A 15 14.64 -6.27 0.37
C ILE A 15 13.92 -5.04 0.90
N ASN A 16 12.96 -4.53 0.13
CA ASN A 16 12.19 -3.34 0.48
C ASN A 16 10.77 -3.65 0.98
N GLU A 17 10.40 -4.93 1.05
CA GLU A 17 9.09 -5.43 1.49
C GLU A 17 7.94 -4.88 0.64
N ARG A 18 8.09 -4.97 -0.69
CA ARG A 18 7.14 -4.39 -1.66
C ARG A 18 6.53 -5.46 -2.54
N MET A 19 5.23 -5.36 -2.75
CA MET A 19 4.56 -6.03 -3.84
C MET A 19 4.68 -5.16 -5.10
N LEU A 20 5.30 -5.70 -6.15
CA LEU A 20 5.49 -5.05 -7.42
C LEU A 20 4.58 -5.67 -8.47
N ASP A 21 3.93 -4.81 -9.24
CA ASP A 21 3.03 -5.19 -10.31
C ASP A 21 3.45 -4.46 -11.60
N HIS A 22 4.03 -5.22 -12.52
CA HIS A 22 4.63 -4.72 -13.75
C HIS A 22 3.69 -4.95 -14.93
N TRP A 23 3.53 -3.93 -15.78
CA TRP A 23 2.65 -3.94 -16.94
C TRP A 23 3.40 -3.38 -18.14
N TRP A 24 3.27 -4.01 -19.31
CA TRP A 24 3.85 -3.48 -20.54
C TRP A 24 3.03 -3.86 -21.78
N ASN A 25 3.21 -3.08 -22.85
CA ASN A 25 2.68 -3.42 -24.15
C ASN A 25 3.55 -4.52 -24.78
N PRO A 26 3.00 -5.65 -25.27
CA PRO A 26 3.80 -6.69 -25.90
C PRO A 26 4.61 -6.21 -27.11
N ASN A 27 4.16 -5.16 -27.82
CA ASN A 27 4.90 -4.56 -28.93
C ASN A 27 6.04 -3.65 -28.47
N TYR A 28 6.05 -3.25 -27.20
CA TYR A 28 7.06 -2.38 -26.59
C TYR A 28 7.49 -2.98 -25.23
N PRO A 29 8.19 -4.13 -25.24
CA PRO A 29 8.46 -4.92 -24.04
C PRO A 29 9.35 -4.21 -23.00
N ASN A 30 10.01 -3.12 -23.39
CA ASN A 30 10.87 -2.33 -22.50
C ASN A 30 10.11 -1.17 -21.82
N ASP A 31 8.89 -0.85 -22.26
CA ASP A 31 8.08 0.25 -21.73
C ASP A 31 7.25 -0.24 -20.53
N ILE A 32 7.95 -0.58 -19.45
CA ILE A 32 7.36 -1.18 -18.25
C ILE A 32 6.85 -0.09 -17.31
N VAL A 33 5.56 -0.17 -16.97
CA VAL A 33 4.96 0.58 -15.86
C VAL A 33 4.93 -0.33 -14.64
N THR A 34 5.45 0.16 -13.51
CA THR A 34 5.47 -0.59 -12.24
C THR A 34 4.60 0.12 -11.21
N GLN A 35 3.56 -0.57 -10.75
CA GLN A 35 2.88 -0.22 -9.52
C GLN A 35 3.61 -0.89 -8.36
N SER A 36 3.74 -0.15 -7.26
CA SER A 36 4.37 -0.64 -6.05
C SER A 36 3.45 -0.44 -4.86
N LEU A 37 3.24 -1.50 -4.10
CA LEU A 37 2.51 -1.49 -2.84
C LEU A 37 3.49 -1.83 -1.71
N ARG A 38 3.50 -1.01 -0.66
CA ARG A 38 4.28 -1.22 0.56
C ARG A 38 3.39 -0.98 1.78
N CYS A 39 3.59 -1.75 2.83
CA CYS A 39 3.01 -1.46 4.14
C CYS A 39 3.93 -0.46 4.86
N TYR A 40 3.34 0.52 5.55
CA TYR A 40 4.09 1.47 6.35
C TYR A 40 3.64 1.36 7.80
N SER A 41 4.57 1.39 8.75
CA SER A 41 4.23 1.68 10.14
C SER A 41 3.69 3.12 10.26
N VAL A 42 3.06 3.42 11.40
CA VAL A 42 2.56 4.78 11.69
C VAL A 42 3.71 5.78 11.72
N GLU A 43 4.87 5.37 12.20
CA GLU A 43 6.10 6.16 12.27
C GLU A 43 6.66 6.41 10.87
N GLU A 44 6.83 5.35 10.06
CA GLU A 44 7.35 5.46 8.69
C GLU A 44 6.49 6.39 7.82
N ILE A 45 5.16 6.26 7.87
CA ILE A 45 4.29 7.12 7.06
C ILE A 45 4.28 8.57 7.57
N SER A 46 4.49 8.78 8.87
CA SER A 46 4.58 10.11 9.47
C SER A 46 5.85 10.84 9.04
N ASP A 47 6.97 10.13 8.98
CA ASP A 47 8.25 10.65 8.49
C ASP A 47 8.15 11.01 7.01
N LEU A 48 7.59 10.12 6.18
CA LEU A 48 7.36 10.39 4.75
C LEU A 48 6.44 11.59 4.52
N CYS A 49 5.37 11.74 5.30
CA CYS A 49 4.52 12.93 5.23
C CYS A 49 5.31 14.20 5.59
N THR A 50 6.18 14.11 6.59
CA THR A 50 6.99 15.25 7.04
C THR A 50 7.94 15.71 5.95
N GLU A 51 8.66 14.78 5.32
CA GLU A 51 9.56 15.03 4.18
C GLU A 51 8.82 15.60 2.96
N ALA A 52 7.60 15.12 2.70
CA ALA A 52 6.76 15.61 1.60
C ALA A 52 6.09 16.98 1.88
N GLY A 53 6.33 17.60 3.04
CA GLY A 53 5.67 18.87 3.40
C GLY A 53 4.17 18.72 3.68
N LEU A 54 3.75 17.53 4.11
CA LEU A 54 2.37 17.20 4.47
C LEU A 54 2.22 17.08 5.99
N SER A 55 1.01 17.35 6.48
CA SER A 55 0.62 17.07 7.87
C SER A 55 -0.49 16.03 7.87
N ILE A 56 -0.34 14.99 8.69
CA ILE A 56 -1.41 14.04 8.98
C ILE A 56 -2.41 14.72 9.91
N VAL A 57 -3.69 14.68 9.55
CA VAL A 57 -4.80 15.28 10.32
C VAL A 57 -5.82 14.25 10.80
N GLY A 58 -5.59 12.97 10.49
CA GLY A 58 -6.42 11.89 11.01
C GLY A 58 -5.94 10.52 10.56
N PHE A 59 -6.09 9.56 11.46
CA PHE A 59 -5.93 8.13 11.20
C PHE A 59 -7.30 7.46 11.24
N PHE A 60 -7.52 6.56 10.30
CA PHE A 60 -8.75 5.79 10.17
C PHE A 60 -8.36 4.32 10.13
N PRO A 61 -8.23 3.66 11.28
CA PRO A 61 -7.90 2.24 11.34
C PRO A 61 -9.02 1.41 10.73
N GLY A 62 -8.64 0.34 10.03
CA GLY A 62 -9.55 -0.69 9.55
C GLY A 62 -9.71 -1.82 10.56
N GLY A 63 -10.09 -2.98 10.07
CA GLY A 63 -10.29 -4.17 10.88
C GLY A 63 -9.03 -5.01 11.05
N ALA A 64 -9.16 -6.04 11.89
CA ALA A 64 -8.14 -7.04 12.16
C ALA A 64 -8.77 -8.43 12.25
N PHE A 65 -7.98 -9.47 11.99
CA PHE A 65 -8.43 -10.84 12.23
C PHE A 65 -8.20 -11.22 13.70
N ASP A 66 -9.26 -11.61 14.39
CA ASP A 66 -9.17 -12.21 15.72
C ASP A 66 -8.91 -13.71 15.56
N PHE A 67 -7.68 -14.14 15.86
CA PHE A 67 -7.26 -15.52 15.72
C PHE A 67 -7.89 -16.45 16.76
N GLU A 68 -8.10 -15.96 18.00
CA GLU A 68 -8.73 -16.73 19.08
C GLU A 68 -10.19 -17.06 18.73
N GLN A 69 -10.90 -16.09 18.14
CA GLN A 69 -12.29 -16.24 17.75
C GLN A 69 -12.47 -16.66 16.29
N SER A 70 -11.36 -16.82 15.55
CA SER A 70 -11.31 -17.14 14.11
C SER A 70 -12.28 -16.30 13.27
N ARG A 71 -12.35 -14.98 13.55
CA ARG A 71 -13.27 -14.07 12.86
C ARG A 71 -12.65 -12.71 12.59
N TYR A 72 -13.09 -12.06 11.52
CA TYR A 72 -12.71 -10.69 11.23
C TYR A 72 -13.47 -9.71 12.13
N LYS A 73 -12.74 -8.79 12.77
CA LYS A 73 -13.28 -7.63 13.47
C LYS A 73 -13.17 -6.42 12.55
N GLU A 74 -14.29 -5.80 12.20
CA GLU A 74 -14.30 -4.66 11.26
C GLU A 74 -13.56 -3.43 11.76
N GLN A 75 -13.44 -3.26 13.08
CA GLN A 75 -12.73 -2.14 13.69
C GLN A 75 -11.75 -2.65 14.74
N ALA A 76 -10.48 -2.28 14.54
CA ALA A 76 -9.40 -2.55 15.46
C ALA A 76 -8.72 -1.23 15.89
N SER A 77 -7.84 -1.31 16.88
CA SER A 77 -6.97 -0.19 17.23
C SER A 77 -6.01 0.10 16.08
N LEU A 78 -5.42 1.30 16.05
CA LEU A 78 -4.47 1.69 15.00
C LEU A 78 -3.28 0.74 14.89
N TYR A 79 -2.78 0.25 16.03
CA TYR A 79 -1.60 -0.62 16.07
C TYR A 79 -1.95 -2.11 15.90
N ASP A 80 -3.24 -2.47 15.98
CA ASP A 80 -3.71 -3.86 15.80
C ASP A 80 -4.39 -4.08 14.44
N CYS A 81 -4.72 -3.02 13.70
CA CYS A 81 -5.42 -3.13 12.42
C CYS A 81 -4.52 -3.65 11.30
N LEU A 82 -5.10 -4.42 10.38
CA LEU A 82 -4.38 -4.94 9.20
C LEU A 82 -4.15 -3.87 8.13
N SER A 83 -4.91 -2.77 8.19
CA SER A 83 -4.76 -1.64 7.30
C SER A 83 -5.34 -0.39 7.96
N TYR A 84 -4.78 0.77 7.61
CA TYR A 84 -5.32 2.06 8.01
C TYR A 84 -5.29 3.02 6.82
N ARG A 85 -6.09 4.08 6.91
CA ARG A 85 -6.02 5.21 6.00
C ARG A 85 -5.60 6.45 6.77
N ILE A 86 -4.81 7.30 6.14
CA ILE A 86 -4.48 8.63 6.66
C ILE A 86 -5.17 9.71 5.84
N LYS A 87 -5.58 10.76 6.53
CA LYS A 87 -5.96 12.01 5.89
C LYS A 87 -4.81 12.99 6.08
N VAL A 88 -4.32 13.53 4.96
CA VAL A 88 -3.23 14.49 4.93
C VAL A 88 -3.71 15.83 4.40
N LYS A 89 -3.02 16.90 4.79
CA LYS A 89 -3.14 18.22 4.18
C LYS A 89 -1.74 18.77 3.89
N LYS A 90 -1.65 19.68 2.93
CA LYS A 90 -0.43 20.48 2.76
C LYS A 90 -0.19 21.32 4.02
N LYS A 91 1.06 21.41 4.46
CA LYS A 91 1.46 22.34 5.52
C LYS A 91 1.13 23.77 5.15
#